data_AF-A0A5B9MLE0-F1
#
_entry.id   AF-A0A5B9MLE0-F1
#
_cell.length_a   1.000
_cell.length_b   1.000
_cell.length_c   1.000
_cell.angle_alpha   90.00
_cell.angle_beta   90.00
_cell.angle_gamma   90.00
#
_symmetry.space_group_name_H-M   'P 1'
#
loop_
_entity.id
_entity.type
_entity.pdbx_description
1 polymer ?
#
loop_
_entity_poly.entity_id
_entity_poly.type
_entity_poly.pdbx_seq_one_letter_code
_entity_poly.pdbx_strand_id
1 'polypeptide(L)'
;MLVVMLLILTTTAMAAVHARQLASALRIEQARMRSESRARGPMMVLALACQRIETGNPTNSSVSYQYSHHDGVQTTLYRITYQSVDTDKWDVTAEPDPLAGSLPVLPDSF
;
A
#
# COMPACT_ATOMS: atom_id res chain seq x y z
N MET A 1 -8.11 -5.76 -56.13
CA MET A 1 -6.88 -5.41 -55.38
C MET A 1 -7.08 -4.22 -54.45
N LEU A 2 -7.54 -3.06 -54.94
CA LEU A 2 -7.80 -1.85 -54.14
C LEU A 2 -8.78 -2.07 -52.97
N VAL A 3 -9.90 -2.75 -53.22
CA VAL A 3 -10.91 -3.08 -52.19
C VAL A 3 -10.34 -3.95 -51.07
N VAL A 4 -9.47 -4.91 -51.41
CA VAL A 4 -8.84 -5.81 -50.45
C VAL A 4 -7.85 -5.03 -49.57
N MET A 5 -7.05 -4.14 -50.14
CA MET A 5 -6.16 -3.28 -49.36
C MET A 5 -6.93 -2.36 -48.41
N LEU A 6 -8.04 -1.79 -48.86
CA LEU A 6 -8.87 -0.89 -48.03
C LEU A 6 -9.51 -1.64 -46.85
N LEU A 7 -9.94 -2.88 -47.07
CA LEU A 7 -10.47 -3.74 -46.00
C LEU A 7 -9.40 -4.13 -44.98
N ILE A 8 -8.18 -4.44 -45.42
CA ILE A 8 -7.05 -4.72 -44.52
C ILE A 8 -6.66 -3.47 -43.72
N LEU A 9 -6.67 -2.29 -44.34
CA LEU A 9 -6.32 -1.04 -43.67
C LEU A 9 -7.31 -0.67 -42.56
N THR A 10 -8.61 -0.81 -42.83
CA THR A 10 -9.67 -0.49 -41.86
C THR A 10 -9.69 -1.47 -40.69
N THR A 11 -9.55 -2.76 -40.95
CA THR A 11 -9.50 -3.80 -39.90
C THR A 11 -8.26 -3.66 -39.00
N THR A 12 -7.09 -3.39 -39.58
CA THR A 12 -5.86 -3.12 -38.80
C THR A 12 -5.94 -1.82 -38.00
N ALA A 13 -6.53 -0.76 -38.57
CA ALA A 13 -6.77 0.49 -37.85
C ALA A 13 -7.71 0.28 -36.65
N MET A 14 -8.79 -0.46 -36.83
CA MET A 14 -9.76 -0.75 -35.76
C MET A 14 -9.10 -1.59 -34.64
N ALA A 15 -8.33 -2.62 -34.99
CA ALA A 15 -7.59 -3.43 -34.03
C ALA A 15 -6.58 -2.60 -33.23
N ALA A 16 -5.87 -1.68 -33.88
CA ALA A 16 -4.91 -0.80 -33.23
C ALA A 16 -5.57 0.16 -32.23
N VAL A 17 -6.75 0.69 -32.54
CA VAL A 17 -7.50 1.56 -31.63
C VAL A 17 -7.99 0.78 -30.41
N HIS A 18 -8.56 -0.41 -30.60
CA HIS A 18 -9.00 -1.25 -29.49
C HIS A 18 -7.85 -1.70 -28.59
N ALA A 19 -6.69 -2.06 -29.16
CA ALA A 19 -5.50 -2.40 -28.38
C ALA A 19 -5.00 -1.21 -27.52
N ARG A 20 -5.05 0.01 -28.07
CA ARG A 20 -4.70 1.23 -27.31
C ARG A 20 -5.69 1.52 -26.19
N GLN A 21 -6.99 1.34 -26.44
CA GLN A 21 -8.03 1.51 -25.43
C GLN A 21 -7.85 0.50 -24.28
N LEU A 22 -7.61 -0.78 -24.59
CA LEU A 22 -7.33 -1.81 -23.58
C LEU A 22 -6.07 -1.50 -22.76
N ALA A 23 -4.99 -1.07 -23.41
CA ALA A 23 -3.77 -0.69 -22.70
C ALA A 23 -3.98 0.52 -21.76
N SER A 24 -4.81 1.48 -22.17
CA SER A 24 -5.16 2.63 -21.32
C SER A 24 -6.02 2.22 -20.13
N ALA A 25 -7.02 1.36 -20.33
CA ALA A 25 -7.88 0.84 -19.26
C ALA A 25 -7.06 0.03 -18.25
N LEU A 26 -6.13 -0.80 -18.71
CA LEU A 26 -5.26 -1.60 -17.85
C LEU A 26 -4.37 -0.73 -16.96
N ARG A 27 -3.82 0.38 -17.50
CA ARG A 27 -3.03 1.34 -16.69
C ARG A 27 -3.87 2.03 -15.63
N ILE A 28 -5.12 2.39 -15.95
CA ILE A 28 -6.05 3.01 -15.00
C ILE A 28 -6.38 2.02 -13.88
N GLU A 29 -6.70 0.77 -14.21
CA GLU A 29 -6.97 -0.26 -13.18
C GLU A 29 -5.74 -0.57 -12.33
N GLN A 30 -4.54 -0.62 -12.92
CA GLN A 30 -3.31 -0.77 -12.13
C GLN A 30 -3.08 0.41 -11.17
N ALA A 31 -3.35 1.64 -11.61
CA ALA A 31 -3.24 2.81 -10.75
C ALA A 31 -4.28 2.78 -9.62
N ARG A 32 -5.52 2.38 -9.93
CA ARG A 32 -6.59 2.19 -8.95
C ARG A 32 -6.21 1.13 -7.91
N MET A 33 -5.77 -0.06 -8.33
CA MET A 33 -5.35 -1.13 -7.43
C MET A 33 -4.19 -0.69 -6.52
N ARG A 34 -3.20 0.03 -7.06
CA ARG A 34 -2.09 0.57 -6.26
C ARG A 34 -2.54 1.64 -5.26
N SER A 35 -3.53 2.44 -5.62
CA SER A 35 -4.12 3.43 -4.71
C SER A 35 -4.90 2.75 -3.59
N GLU A 36 -5.68 1.72 -3.92
CA GLU A 36 -6.48 0.95 -2.98
C GLU A 36 -5.58 0.15 -2.02
N SER A 37 -4.50 -0.45 -2.52
CA SER A 37 -3.51 -1.15 -1.68
C SER A 37 -2.81 -0.21 -0.71
N ARG A 38 -2.52 1.04 -1.13
CA ARG A 38 -1.95 2.07 -0.25
C ARG A 38 -2.95 2.56 0.80
N ALA A 39 -4.24 2.65 0.44
CA ALA A 39 -5.29 3.04 1.37
C ALA A 39 -5.58 1.94 2.41
N ARG A 40 -5.53 0.67 2.01
CA ARG A 40 -5.82 -0.46 2.92
C ARG A 40 -4.67 -0.85 3.83
N GLY A 41 -3.43 -0.88 3.34
CA GLY A 41 -2.30 -1.38 4.12
C GLY A 41 -1.73 -0.35 5.10
N PRO A 42 -0.84 0.55 4.64
CA PRO A 42 -0.10 1.47 5.52
C PRO A 42 -0.98 2.36 6.39
N MET A 43 -2.09 2.88 5.86
CA MET A 43 -2.97 3.75 6.64
C MET A 43 -3.69 3.01 7.76
N MET A 44 -4.14 1.77 7.53
CA MET A 44 -4.82 1.00 8.57
C MET A 44 -3.84 0.61 9.68
N VAL A 45 -2.62 0.23 9.32
CA VAL A 45 -1.55 -0.07 10.28
C VAL A 45 -1.17 1.18 11.06
N LEU A 46 -1.09 2.35 10.41
CA LEU A 46 -0.86 3.62 11.08
C LEU A 46 -1.99 3.97 12.05
N ALA A 47 -3.25 3.83 11.62
CA ALA A 47 -4.41 4.09 12.48
C ALA A 47 -4.42 3.18 13.70
N LEU A 48 -4.09 1.89 13.53
CA LEU A 48 -3.92 0.96 14.65
C LEU A 48 -2.79 1.41 15.58
N ALA A 49 -1.65 1.81 15.02
CA ALA A 49 -0.52 2.29 15.81
C ALA A 49 -0.88 3.53 16.64
N CYS A 50 -1.63 4.47 16.06
CA CYS A 50 -2.17 5.63 16.77
C CYS A 50 -3.17 5.20 17.86
N GLN A 51 -4.07 4.26 17.58
CA GLN A 51 -5.00 3.76 18.60
C GLN A 51 -4.28 3.13 19.80
N ARG A 52 -3.15 2.42 19.58
CA ARG A 52 -2.38 1.84 20.69
C ARG A 52 -1.74 2.90 21.56
N ILE A 53 -1.24 4.00 20.99
CA ILE A 53 -0.61 5.08 21.76
C ILE A 53 -1.60 5.82 22.66
N GLU A 54 -2.89 5.81 22.30
CA GLU A 54 -3.94 6.38 23.16
C GLU A 54 -4.14 5.57 24.45
N THR A 55 -3.71 4.30 24.48
CA THR A 55 -3.82 3.45 25.68
C THR A 55 -2.69 3.68 26.69
N GLY A 56 -1.56 4.22 26.23
CA GLY A 56 -0.36 4.43 27.05
C GLY A 56 0.83 4.86 26.19
N ASN A 57 1.87 5.38 26.85
CA ASN A 57 3.10 5.81 26.18
C ASN A 57 4.14 4.69 26.17
N PRO A 58 4.85 4.47 25.04
CA PRO A 58 5.99 3.55 25.02
C PRO A 58 7.09 4.02 25.99
N THR A 59 7.75 3.06 26.64
CA THR A 59 8.72 3.32 27.72
C THR A 59 10.04 3.96 27.26
N ASN A 60 10.37 3.85 25.97
CA ASN A 60 11.60 4.37 25.38
C ASN A 60 11.31 5.55 24.45
N SER A 61 12.24 6.52 24.38
CA SER A 61 12.13 7.71 23.51
C SER A 61 12.07 7.39 22.01
N SER A 62 12.55 6.20 21.61
CA SER A 62 12.38 5.67 20.27
C SER A 62 12.25 4.15 20.36
N VAL A 63 11.19 3.59 19.80
CA VAL A 63 10.98 2.14 19.78
C VAL A 63 10.32 1.72 18.46
N SER A 64 10.80 0.61 17.91
CA SER A 64 10.21 0.01 16.71
C SER A 64 9.58 -1.33 17.06
N TYR A 65 8.36 -1.54 16.58
CA TYR A 65 7.60 -2.78 16.70
C TYR A 65 7.31 -3.38 15.33
N GLN A 66 7.05 -4.68 15.31
CA GLN A 66 6.50 -5.36 14.13
C GLN A 66 4.99 -5.52 14.22
N TYR A 67 4.33 -5.41 13.07
CA TYR A 67 2.92 -5.76 12.92
C TYR A 67 2.68 -6.45 11.58
N SER A 68 2.07 -7.64 11.61
CA SER A 68 1.67 -8.35 10.41
C SER A 68 0.24 -7.98 10.03
N HIS A 69 0.07 -7.27 8.93
CA HIS A 69 -1.25 -6.95 8.40
C HIS A 69 -1.61 -7.91 7.27
N HIS A 70 -2.81 -8.50 7.36
CA HIS A 70 -3.34 -9.42 6.37
C HIS A 70 -4.54 -8.79 5.66
N ASP A 71 -4.37 -8.40 4.40
CA ASP A 71 -5.42 -7.78 3.56
C ASP A 71 -6.24 -8.85 2.80
N GLY A 72 -6.40 -10.04 3.39
CA GLY A 72 -7.13 -11.20 2.84
C GLY A 72 -6.43 -11.95 1.69
N VAL A 73 -5.54 -11.29 0.95
CA VAL A 73 -4.80 -11.89 -0.19
C VAL A 73 -3.32 -12.06 0.11
N GLN A 74 -2.73 -11.12 0.85
CA GLN A 74 -1.31 -11.10 1.16
C GLN A 74 -1.08 -10.63 2.59
N THR A 75 -0.21 -11.34 3.31
CA THR A 75 0.32 -10.87 4.59
C THR A 75 1.54 -10.01 4.31
N THR A 76 1.49 -8.75 4.74
CA THR A 76 2.62 -7.82 4.64
C THR A 76 3.08 -7.48 6.04
N LEU A 77 4.40 -7.54 6.27
CA LEU A 77 5.00 -7.19 7.53
C LEU A 77 5.32 -5.69 7.54
N TYR A 78 4.94 -5.01 8.61
CA TYR A 78 5.17 -3.59 8.81
C TYR A 78 6.08 -3.35 10.01
N ARG A 79 6.96 -2.37 9.88
CA ARG A 79 7.70 -1.74 10.96
C ARG A 79 6.92 -0.50 11.40
N ILE A 80 6.51 -0.49 12.66
CA ILE A 80 5.89 0.67 13.30
C ILE A 80 6.96 1.30 14.19
N THR A 81 7.31 2.56 13.96
CA THR A 81 8.27 3.27 14.81
C THR A 81 7.58 4.42 15.51
N TYR A 82 7.72 4.43 16.83
CA TYR A 82 7.31 5.52 17.71
C TYR A 82 8.55 6.31 18.09
N GLN A 83 8.53 7.62 17.84
CA GLN A 83 9.60 8.54 18.21
C GLN A 83 9.03 9.69 19.03
N SER A 84 9.54 9.90 20.24
CA SER A 84 9.13 11.02 21.08
C SER A 84 9.65 12.32 20.47
N VAL A 85 8.74 13.26 20.22
CA VAL A 85 9.02 14.63 19.75
C VAL A 85 8.95 15.60 20.93
N ASP A 86 8.08 15.33 21.89
CA ASP A 86 7.86 16.12 23.11
C ASP A 86 7.31 15.20 24.21
N THR A 87 7.12 15.75 25.42
CA THR A 87 6.67 15.03 26.62
C THR A 87 5.37 14.23 26.41
N ASP A 88 4.46 14.75 25.58
CA ASP A 88 3.18 14.11 25.22
C ASP A 88 2.96 14.01 23.70
N LYS A 89 4.03 14.14 22.91
CA LYS A 89 3.94 14.06 21.44
C LYS A 89 4.86 13.00 20.90
N TRP A 90 4.28 12.15 20.06
CA TRP A 90 4.98 11.06 19.40
C TRP A 90 4.75 11.16 17.90
N ASP A 91 5.83 11.03 17.15
CA ASP A 91 5.78 10.76 15.72
C ASP A 91 5.64 9.26 15.53
N VAL A 92 4.65 8.85 14.72
CA VAL A 92 4.33 7.45 14.48
C VAL A 92 4.44 7.20 12.99
N THR A 93 5.33 6.28 12.63
CA THR A 93 5.55 5.88 11.24
C THR A 93 5.25 4.41 11.08
N ALA A 94 4.58 4.05 9.98
CA ALA A 94 4.25 2.67 9.64
C ALA A 94 4.68 2.39 8.20
N GLU A 95 5.74 1.61 8.04
CA GLU A 95 6.30 1.29 6.73
C GLU A 95 6.37 -0.23 6.52
N PRO A 96 6.07 -0.72 5.31
CA PRO A 96 6.23 -2.14 5.00
C PRO A 96 7.72 -2.50 5.00
N ASP A 97 8.10 -3.44 5.85
CA ASP A 97 9.49 -3.88 5.99
C ASP A 97 9.55 -5.40 6.19
N PRO A 98 10.07 -6.17 5.21
CA PRO A 98 10.19 -7.62 5.32
C PRO A 98 11.20 -8.07 6.39
N LEU A 99 12.09 -7.17 6.85
CA LEU A 99 13.08 -7.44 7.89
C LEU A 99 12.60 -7.06 9.29
N ALA A 100 11.37 -6.53 9.44
CA ALA A 100 10.80 -6.23 10.74
C ALA A 100 10.59 -7.47 11.63
N GLY A 101 10.79 -8.68 11.09
CA GLY A 101 10.61 -9.97 11.78
C GLY A 101 11.40 -10.13 13.08
N SER A 102 12.50 -9.39 13.23
CA SER A 102 13.36 -9.41 14.42
C SER A 102 12.94 -8.41 15.50
N LEU A 103 11.95 -7.56 15.24
CA LEU A 103 11.48 -6.56 16.20
C LEU A 103 10.46 -7.16 17.18
N PRO A 104 10.28 -6.56 18.37
CA PRO A 104 9.20 -6.94 19.26
C PRO A 104 7.84 -6.74 18.58
N VAL A 105 6.89 -7.65 18.85
CA VAL A 105 5.51 -7.53 18.34
C VAL A 105 4.85 -6.31 18.97
N LEU A 106 4.09 -5.55 18.18
CA LEU A 106 3.29 -4.43 18.69
C LEU A 106 2.31 -4.96 19.76
N PRO A 107 2.35 -4.43 21.00
CA PRO A 107 1.45 -4.87 22.05
C PRO A 107 0.01 -4.39 21.80
N ASP A 108 -0.96 -5.06 22.42
CA ASP A 108 -2.36 -4.66 22.36
C ASP A 108 -2.66 -3.37 23.17
N SER A 109 -1.79 -3.01 24.10
CA SER A 109 -1.83 -1.74 24.84
C SER A 109 -0.45 -1.43 25.39
N PHE A 110 -0.16 -0.14 25.61
CA PHE A 110 1.07 0.33 26.24
C PHE A 110 0.91 0.55 27.74
#